data_AF-A0A939FF23-F1
#
_entry.id   AF-A0A939FF23-F1
#
_cell.length_a   1.000
_cell.length_b   1.000
_cell.length_c   1.000
_cell.angle_alpha   90.00
_cell.angle_beta   90.00
_cell.angle_gamma   90.00
#
_symmetry.space_group_name_H-M   'P 1'
#
loop_
_entity.id
_entity.type
_entity.pdbx_description
1 polymer ?
#
loop_
_entity_poly.entity_id
_entity_poly.type
_entity_poly.pdbx_seq_one_letter_code
_entity_poly.pdbx_strand_id
1 'polypeptide(L)' 'MTDDVSRSSVSFCDDESTFYGTEVTSKKVLRSEPGNTDYYFFELVMTASNDVPGLWNAESIEFQTEATQCKA' A
#
# COMPACT_ATOMS: atom_id res chain seq x y z
N MET A 1 -27.85 -1.07 20.54
CA MET A 1 -27.76 -0.54 19.17
C MET A 1 -26.43 -1.02 18.64
N THR A 2 -26.44 -2.05 17.80
CA THR A 2 -25.22 -2.58 17.18
C THR A 2 -24.97 -1.73 15.95
N ASP A 3 -24.11 -0.73 16.10
CA ASP A 3 -23.59 0.02 14.96
C ASP A 3 -22.88 -0.97 14.06
N ASP A 4 -23.43 -1.16 12.86
CA ASP A 4 -22.89 -1.99 11.80
C ASP A 4 -21.58 -1.32 11.37
N VAL A 5 -20.45 -1.75 11.94
CA VAL A 5 -19.13 -1.22 11.59
C VAL A 5 -18.94 -1.47 10.11
N SER A 6 -19.08 -0.40 9.33
CA SER A 6 -18.94 -0.46 7.88
C SER A 6 -17.50 -0.87 7.58
N ARG A 7 -17.33 -2.14 7.20
CA ARG A 7 -16.06 -2.77 6.87
C ARG A 7 -15.99 -2.96 5.36
N SER A 8 -14.85 -2.66 4.77
CA SER A 8 -14.59 -2.82 3.34
C SER A 8 -13.24 -3.47 3.11
N SER A 9 -13.11 -4.24 2.04
CA SER A 9 -11.84 -4.82 1.60
C SER A 9 -11.47 -4.27 0.24
N VAL A 10 -10.21 -3.87 0.08
CA VAL A 10 -9.65 -3.37 -1.18
C VAL A 10 -8.38 -4.13 -1.48
N SER A 11 -8.23 -4.60 -2.71
CA SER A 11 -6.99 -5.18 -3.20
C SER A 11 -6.46 -4.42 -4.41
N PHE A 12 -5.15 -4.24 -4.48
CA PHE A 12 -4.50 -3.49 -5.56
C PHE A 12 -3.05 -3.93 -5.77
N CYS A 13 -2.55 -3.66 -6.97
CA CYS A 13 -1.15 -3.83 -7.34
C CYS A 13 -0.38 -2.53 -7.13
N ASP A 14 0.89 -2.66 -6.72
CA ASP A 14 1.85 -1.56 -6.66
C ASP A 14 3.15 -1.92 -7.39
N ASP A 15 3.68 -0.95 -8.14
CA ASP A 15 4.91 -1.07 -8.92
C ASP A 15 5.94 -0.07 -8.39
N GLU A 16 6.80 -0.55 -7.50
CA GLU A 16 7.86 0.24 -6.90
C GLU A 16 9.14 0.26 -7.74
N SER A 17 9.16 -0.32 -8.95
CA SER A 17 10.37 -0.40 -9.78
C SER A 17 10.89 0.97 -10.24
N THR A 18 10.03 1.99 -10.12
CA THR A 18 10.36 3.39 -10.42
C THR A 18 10.76 4.21 -9.20
N PHE A 19 10.60 3.66 -7.99
CA PHE A 19 10.87 4.36 -6.75
C PHE A 19 12.37 4.56 -6.56
N TYR A 20 12.72 5.66 -5.88
CA TYR A 20 14.11 5.99 -5.61
C TYR A 20 14.22 6.79 -4.31
N GLY A 21 15.28 6.52 -3.56
CA GLY A 21 15.64 7.33 -2.39
C GLY A 21 16.36 8.60 -2.83
N THR A 22 16.22 9.68 -2.06
CA THR A 22 17.11 10.85 -2.18
C THR A 22 17.66 11.19 -0.80
N GLU A 23 18.98 11.27 -0.69
CA GLU A 23 19.64 11.73 0.52
C GLU A 23 19.33 13.22 0.75
N VAL A 24 18.76 13.57 1.91
CA VAL A 24 18.26 14.92 2.19
C VAL A 24 19.36 15.98 2.11
N THR A 25 20.53 15.69 2.67
CA THR A 25 21.65 16.62 2.80
C THR A 25 22.46 16.73 1.51
N SER A 26 22.87 15.60 0.94
CA SER A 26 23.74 15.56 -0.25
C SER A 26 22.98 15.75 -1.56
N LYS A 27 21.65 15.61 -1.53
CA LYS A 27 20.77 15.54 -2.71
C LYS A 27 21.11 14.38 -3.66
N LYS A 28 21.88 13.40 -3.20
CA LYS A 28 22.23 12.22 -3.99
C LYS A 28 20.99 11.34 -4.18
N VAL A 29 20.75 10.95 -5.42
CA VAL A 29 19.70 9.99 -5.80
C VAL A 29 20.23 8.57 -5.65
N LEU A 30 19.45 7.71 -4.98
CA LEU A 30 19.73 6.28 -4.77
C LEU A 30 18.68 5.46 -5.51
N ARG A 31 19.11 4.71 -6.53
CA ARG A 31 18.26 3.79 -7.30
C ARG A 31 18.75 2.38 -7.10
N SER A 32 17.83 1.44 -6.84
CA SER A 32 18.08 0.01 -6.98
C SER A 32 17.99 -0.41 -8.45
N GLU A 33 18.57 -1.56 -8.78
CA GLU A 33 18.27 -2.22 -10.05
C GLU A 33 16.85 -2.78 -9.99
N PRO A 34 15.99 -2.52 -11.00
CA PRO A 34 14.65 -3.06 -11.03
C PRO A 34 14.63 -4.59 -10.98
N GLY A 35 13.79 -5.15 -10.13
CA GLY A 35 13.70 -6.59 -9.89
C GLY A 35 12.27 -7.04 -9.61
N ASN A 36 12.08 -8.36 -9.56
CA ASN A 36 10.76 -8.92 -9.21
C ASN A 36 10.31 -8.47 -7.82
N THR A 37 11.26 -8.19 -6.92
CA THR A 37 11.01 -7.70 -5.55
C THR A 37 10.28 -6.35 -5.49
N ASP A 38 10.22 -5.62 -6.61
CA ASP A 38 9.61 -4.29 -6.65
C ASP A 38 8.10 -4.32 -6.91
N TYR A 39 7.52 -5.51 -7.15
CA TYR A 39 6.09 -5.66 -7.38
C TYR A 39 5.39 -6.19 -6.13
N TYR A 40 4.31 -5.52 -5.73
CA TYR A 40 3.52 -5.87 -4.56
C TYR A 40 2.06 -6.04 -4.92
N PHE A 41 1.41 -7.01 -4.27
CA PHE A 41 -0.05 -7.13 -4.25
C PHE A 41 -0.53 -6.93 -2.83
N PHE A 42 -1.35 -5.91 -2.61
CA PHE A 42 -1.85 -5.51 -1.31
C PHE A 42 -3.30 -5.94 -1.13
N GLU A 43 -3.64 -6.35 0.09
CA GLU A 43 -4.99 -6.59 0.56
C GLU A 43 -5.21 -5.80 1.85
N LEU A 44 -6.11 -4.82 1.78
CA LEU A 44 -6.43 -3.94 2.89
C LEU A 44 -7.85 -4.21 3.36
N VAL A 45 -8.01 -4.35 4.67
CA VAL A 45 -9.31 -4.23 5.31
C VAL A 45 -9.39 -2.85 5.95
N MET A 46 -10.47 -2.14 5.68
CA MET A 46 -10.73 -0.81 6.21
C MET A 46 -12.04 -0.79 7.01
N THR A 47 -12.08 0.06 8.02
CA THR A 47 -13.28 0.36 8.81
C THR A 47 -13.58 1.85 8.77
N ALA A 48 -14.86 2.21 8.63
CA ALA A 48 -15.28 3.59 8.70
C ALA A 48 -15.04 4.15 10.11
N SER A 49 -14.54 5.39 10.20
CA SER A 49 -14.43 6.11 11.47
C SER A 49 -15.80 6.47 12.00
N ASN A 50 -16.02 6.24 13.29
CA ASN A 50 -17.23 6.68 13.99
C ASN A 50 -17.19 8.19 14.32
N ASP A 51 -15.98 8.78 14.39
CA ASP A 51 -15.77 10.16 14.84
C ASP A 51 -15.73 11.17 13.69
N VAL A 52 -15.23 10.74 12.52
CA VAL A 52 -15.01 11.62 11.36
C VAL A 52 -15.72 11.05 10.14
N PRO A 53 -16.82 11.68 9.67
CA PRO A 53 -17.54 11.22 8.49
C PRO A 53 -16.61 11.16 7.26
N GLY A 54 -16.64 10.01 6.57
CA GLY A 54 -15.85 9.78 5.35
C GLY A 54 -14.39 9.36 5.58
N LEU A 55 -13.89 9.39 6.82
CA LEU A 55 -12.58 8.82 7.14
C LEU A 55 -12.68 7.29 7.25
N TRP A 56 -11.75 6.59 6.59
CA TRP A 56 -11.57 5.15 6.71
C TRP A 56 -10.23 4.86 7.35
N ASN A 57 -10.21 3.97 8.34
CA ASN A 57 -8.99 3.50 8.99
C ASN A 57 -8.64 2.12 8.47
N ALA A 58 -7.35 1.88 8.20
CA ALA A 58 -6.87 0.54 7.93
C ALA A 58 -6.97 -0.30 9.22
N GLU A 59 -7.72 -1.40 9.15
CA GLU A 59 -7.83 -2.40 10.21
C GLU A 59 -6.73 -3.46 10.06
N SER A 60 -6.51 -3.95 8.84
CA SER A 60 -5.43 -4.87 8.52
C SER A 60 -4.87 -4.59 7.13
N ILE A 61 -3.58 -4.87 6.96
CA ILE A 61 -2.87 -4.77 5.69
C ILE A 61 -2.05 -6.04 5.55
N GLU A 62 -2.32 -6.79 4.50
CA GLU A 62 -1.53 -7.93 4.07
C GLU A 62 -0.93 -7.62 2.69
N PHE A 63 0.24 -8.18 2.41
CA PHE A 63 0.88 -7.99 1.11
C PHE A 63 1.69 -9.21 0.70
N GLN A 64 1.72 -9.43 -0.61
CA GLN A 64 2.62 -10.37 -1.27
C GLN A 64 3.76 -9.59 -1.92
N THR A 65 5.00 -9.95 -1.58
CA THR A 65 6.21 -9.50 -2.28
C THR A 65 6.45 -10.33 -3.52
N GLU A 66 7.25 -9.83 -4.45
CA GLU A 66 7.54 -10.54 -5.72
C GLU A 66 6.27 -10.87 -6.51
N ALA A 67 5.26 -10.00 -6.42
CA ALA A 67 3.95 -10.16 -7.04
C ALA A 67 4.03 -9.92 -8.55
N THR A 68 4.66 -10.85 -9.28
CA THR A 68 4.88 -10.72 -10.73
C THR A 68 3.60 -10.59 -11.56
N GLN A 69 2.43 -10.94 -11.00
CA GLN A 69 1.13 -10.63 -11.60
C GLN A 69 0.84 -9.11 -11.72
N CYS A 70 1.53 -8.29 -10.93
CA CYS A 70 1.44 -6.83 -10.93
C CYS A 70 2.43 -6.16 -11.88
N LYS A 71 3.23 -6.95 -12.61
CA LYS A 71 4.12 -6.47 -13.66
C LYS A 71 3.31 -6.25 -14.94
N ALA A 72 3.00 -5.00 -15.24
CA ALA A 72 2.25 -4.60 -16.45
C ALA A 72 3.04 -4.77 -17.75
#